data_AF-A0A922Y1Q2-F1
#
_entry.id   AF-A0A922Y1Q2-F1
#
_cell.length_a   1.000
_cell.length_b   1.000
_cell.length_c   1.000
_cell.angle_alpha   90.00
_cell.angle_beta   90.00
_cell.angle_gamma   90.00
#
_symmetry.space_group_name_H-M   'P 1'
#
loop_
_entity.id
_entity.type
_entity.pdbx_description
1 polymer ?
#
loop_
_entity_poly.entity_id
_entity_poly.type
_entity_poly.pdbx_seq_one_letter_code
_entity_poly.pdbx_strand_id
1 'polypeptide(L)'
;FIDALLAAEKTEFKEWEGTPYFDGCLPIEVMAERGRETLRWGPMKPVGLTNKHNPTVKAYAVVQLRQDNALGTLFNMTGFQTKLKYGEQAAIFRMIPGLENAEFARLGGIHRNTYLNSPELLDPQLRLKADPRLRFAGQITGCEGYVESAAIGLLTGRLAAAERLGQPLSLPPATTALGALVNHITGGHIVTIDEGPRSFQPMNINFGLFPPIEGVATMGPDGKRLKGPAKSLARKQALTARAKIEMDGWVRAKSVQAAE
;
A
#
# COMPACT_ATOMS: atom_id res chain seq x y z
N PHE A 1 -20.52 14.85 12.17
CA PHE A 1 -19.53 13.79 11.88
C PHE A 1 -18.10 14.21 12.22
N ILE A 2 -17.46 15.15 11.51
CA ILE A 2 -16.06 15.55 11.79
C ILE A 2 -15.86 16.04 13.22
N ASP A 3 -16.73 16.93 13.72
CA ASP A 3 -16.61 17.43 15.10
C ASP A 3 -16.75 16.32 16.13
N ALA A 4 -17.62 15.34 15.86
CA ALA A 4 -17.78 14.17 16.72
C ALA A 4 -16.53 13.28 16.69
N LEU A 5 -15.91 13.04 15.52
CA LEU A 5 -14.63 12.32 15.43
C LEU A 5 -13.51 12.98 16.24
N LEU A 6 -13.43 14.31 16.20
CA LEU A 6 -12.39 15.08 16.90
C LEU A 6 -12.61 15.13 18.41
N ALA A 7 -13.86 15.10 18.86
CA ALA A 7 -14.23 15.12 20.28
C ALA A 7 -14.24 13.72 20.94
N ALA A 8 -14.22 12.65 20.14
CA ALA A 8 -14.43 11.29 20.61
C ALA A 8 -13.26 10.75 21.45
N GLU A 9 -13.60 9.91 22.42
CA GLU A 9 -12.62 9.20 23.22
C GLU A 9 -11.90 8.11 22.41
N LYS A 10 -10.57 8.11 22.52
CA LYS A 10 -9.68 7.13 21.88
C LYS A 10 -9.31 6.04 22.87
N THR A 11 -9.01 4.86 22.34
CA THR A 11 -8.36 3.83 23.14
C THR A 11 -6.94 4.28 23.44
N GLU A 12 -6.56 4.30 24.72
CA GLU A 12 -5.21 4.69 25.13
C GLU A 12 -4.17 3.68 24.60
N PHE A 13 -3.03 4.21 24.19
CA PHE A 13 -1.85 3.40 23.92
C PHE A 13 -1.32 2.86 25.24
N LYS A 14 -0.99 1.56 25.28
CA LYS A 14 -0.13 1.06 26.36
C LYS A 14 1.23 1.78 26.26
N GLU A 15 1.91 2.02 27.38
CA GLU A 15 3.17 2.81 27.40
C GLU A 15 4.24 2.31 26.41
N TRP A 16 4.25 1.02 26.07
CA TRP A 16 5.15 0.42 25.10
C TRP A 16 4.71 0.55 23.63
N GLU A 17 3.53 1.11 23.36
CA GLU A 17 2.95 1.29 22.02
C GLU A 17 3.28 2.65 21.39
N GLY A 18 4.29 3.39 21.87
CA GLY A 18 4.81 4.65 21.28
C GLY A 18 5.43 4.51 19.87
N THR A 19 4.94 3.54 19.09
CA THR A 19 5.29 3.28 17.70
C THR A 19 4.56 4.30 16.82
N PRO A 20 5.24 4.99 15.90
CA PRO A 20 4.59 5.91 14.97
C PRO A 20 3.58 5.16 14.10
N TYR A 21 2.51 5.85 13.70
CA TYR A 21 1.58 5.28 12.72
C TYR A 21 2.26 5.09 11.38
N PHE A 22 1.84 4.05 10.67
CA PHE A 22 2.16 3.91 9.27
C PHE A 22 1.34 4.95 8.48
N ASP A 23 2.00 5.90 7.80
CA ASP A 23 1.32 7.02 7.12
C ASP A 23 0.37 6.58 6.00
N GLY A 24 0.57 5.38 5.42
CA GLY A 24 -0.37 4.80 4.45
C GLY A 24 -1.63 4.21 5.08
N CYS A 25 -1.69 4.03 6.41
CA CYS A 25 -2.81 3.43 7.15
C CYS A 25 -3.07 4.19 8.46
N LEU A 26 -3.54 5.45 8.34
CA LEU A 26 -3.84 6.31 9.48
C LEU A 26 -5.27 6.14 10.00
N PRO A 27 -5.49 6.14 11.33
CA PRO A 27 -6.84 6.22 11.89
C PRO A 27 -7.61 7.46 11.38
N ILE A 28 -8.91 7.33 11.09
CA ILE A 28 -9.73 8.42 10.55
C ILE A 28 -9.79 9.65 11.46
N GLU A 29 -9.73 9.45 12.77
CA GLU A 29 -9.68 10.53 13.75
C GLU A 29 -8.36 11.29 13.68
N VAL A 30 -7.23 10.60 13.44
CA VAL A 30 -5.92 11.24 13.25
C VAL A 30 -5.86 11.97 11.90
N MET A 31 -6.50 11.42 10.86
CA MET A 31 -6.64 12.13 9.58
C MET A 31 -7.45 13.42 9.75
N ALA A 32 -8.53 13.39 10.53
CA ALA A 32 -9.35 14.57 10.81
C ALA A 32 -8.57 15.65 11.59
N GLU A 33 -7.69 15.26 12.53
CA GLU A 33 -6.82 16.18 13.26
C GLU A 33 -5.82 16.91 12.36
N ARG A 34 -5.32 16.22 11.32
CA ARG A 34 -4.42 16.82 10.32
C ARG A 34 -5.14 17.85 9.43
N GLY A 35 -6.47 17.91 9.47
CA GLY A 35 -7.27 18.92 8.79
C GLY A 35 -8.70 18.45 8.52
N ARG A 36 -9.67 19.37 8.64
CA ARG A 36 -11.10 19.07 8.48
C ARG A 36 -11.44 18.49 7.09
N GLU A 37 -10.72 18.91 6.06
CA GLU A 37 -10.92 18.45 4.68
C GLU A 37 -10.17 17.14 4.36
N THR A 38 -9.27 16.68 5.23
CA THR A 38 -8.36 15.57 4.93
C THR A 38 -9.10 14.30 4.53
N LEU A 39 -10.17 13.96 5.26
CA LEU A 39 -10.98 12.78 4.95
C LEU A 39 -11.65 12.87 3.57
N ARG A 40 -12.06 14.07 3.11
CA ARG A 40 -12.67 14.29 1.80
C ARG A 40 -11.70 14.08 0.64
N TRP A 41 -10.41 14.18 0.88
CA TRP A 41 -9.38 13.85 -0.11
C TRP A 41 -8.88 12.39 -0.01
N GLY A 42 -9.13 11.74 1.13
CA GLY A 42 -8.79 10.35 1.39
C GLY A 42 -10.00 9.41 1.31
N PRO A 43 -10.42 8.78 2.43
CA PRO A 43 -11.43 7.72 2.43
C PRO A 43 -12.85 8.21 2.08
N MET A 44 -13.12 9.51 2.21
CA MET A 44 -14.43 10.09 1.92
C MET A 44 -14.53 10.81 0.57
N LYS A 45 -13.57 10.58 -0.34
CA LYS A 45 -13.54 11.26 -1.64
C LYS A 45 -14.70 10.85 -2.56
N PRO A 46 -15.43 11.82 -3.16
CA PRO A 46 -16.55 11.53 -4.07
C PRO A 46 -16.11 11.34 -5.54
N VAL A 47 -14.80 11.32 -5.82
CA VAL A 47 -14.26 11.37 -7.18
C VAL A 47 -14.70 10.15 -8.00
N GLY A 48 -15.31 10.40 -9.16
CA GLY A 48 -15.78 9.36 -10.08
C GLY A 48 -17.16 8.79 -9.75
N LEU A 49 -17.84 9.31 -8.72
CA LEU A 49 -19.16 8.86 -8.32
C LEU A 49 -20.24 9.87 -8.72
N THR A 50 -21.35 9.36 -9.27
CA THR A 50 -22.55 10.14 -9.60
C THR A 50 -23.72 9.59 -8.80
N ASN A 51 -24.43 10.46 -8.08
CA ASN A 51 -25.63 10.06 -7.37
C ASN A 51 -26.77 9.80 -8.36
N LYS A 52 -27.22 8.55 -8.49
CA LYS A 52 -28.32 8.18 -9.40
C LYS A 52 -29.64 8.89 -9.11
N HIS A 53 -29.88 9.28 -7.85
CA HIS A 53 -31.11 9.95 -7.42
C HIS A 53 -31.06 11.47 -7.62
N ASN A 54 -29.86 12.04 -7.73
CA ASN A 54 -29.66 13.45 -7.97
C ASN A 54 -28.38 13.69 -8.77
N PRO A 55 -28.39 13.40 -10.08
CA PRO A 55 -27.17 13.33 -10.89
C PRO A 55 -26.54 14.71 -11.15
N THR A 56 -27.28 15.80 -10.95
CA THR A 56 -26.80 17.17 -11.15
C THR A 56 -26.05 17.71 -9.93
N VAL A 57 -26.26 17.12 -8.75
CA VAL A 57 -25.59 17.53 -7.51
C VAL A 57 -24.42 16.59 -7.21
N LYS A 58 -23.21 17.15 -7.19
CA LYS A 58 -22.03 16.40 -6.75
C LYS A 58 -22.06 16.23 -5.24
N ALA A 59 -21.87 14.98 -4.79
CA ALA A 59 -21.68 14.71 -3.37
C ALA A 59 -20.45 15.44 -2.87
N TYR A 60 -20.56 16.11 -1.72
CA TYR A 60 -19.43 16.78 -1.08
C TYR A 60 -18.42 15.74 -0.55
N ALA A 61 -18.93 14.69 0.09
CA ALA A 61 -18.16 13.55 0.58
C ALA A 61 -19.03 12.28 0.51
N VAL A 62 -18.41 11.12 0.53
CA VAL A 62 -19.10 9.81 0.55
C VAL A 62 -18.47 8.89 1.57
N VAL A 63 -19.20 7.85 1.99
CA VAL A 63 -18.61 6.70 2.67
C VAL A 63 -18.90 5.48 1.81
N GLN A 64 -17.86 4.72 1.51
CA GLN A 64 -17.98 3.54 0.64
C GLN A 64 -18.05 2.27 1.48
N LEU A 65 -19.09 1.48 1.22
CA LEU A 65 -19.26 0.15 1.80
C LEU A 65 -18.84 -0.89 0.77
N ARG A 66 -18.01 -1.85 1.17
CA ARG A 66 -17.65 -3.00 0.36
C ARG A 66 -18.30 -4.24 0.93
N GLN A 67 -18.94 -5.04 0.09
CA GLN A 67 -19.44 -6.35 0.49
C GLN A 67 -18.26 -7.26 0.87
N ASP A 68 -18.28 -7.79 2.09
CA ASP A 68 -17.19 -8.60 2.64
C ASP A 68 -17.50 -10.10 2.63
N ASN A 69 -18.78 -10.49 2.50
CA ASN A 69 -19.18 -11.90 2.38
C ASN A 69 -20.11 -12.14 1.18
N ALA A 70 -20.10 -13.37 0.65
CA ALA A 70 -20.91 -13.74 -0.51
C ALA A 70 -22.42 -13.56 -0.30
N LEU A 71 -22.90 -13.74 0.94
CA LEU A 71 -24.32 -13.60 1.30
C LEU A 71 -24.81 -12.14 1.31
N GLY A 72 -23.91 -11.15 1.25
CA GLY A 72 -24.28 -9.74 1.29
C GLY A 72 -24.86 -9.30 2.64
N THR A 73 -24.50 -10.00 3.73
CA THR A 73 -24.94 -9.66 5.09
C THR A 73 -23.88 -8.89 5.87
N LEU A 74 -22.64 -8.84 5.37
CA LEU A 74 -21.54 -8.10 5.97
C LEU A 74 -20.95 -7.11 4.97
N PHE A 75 -20.85 -5.86 5.41
CA PHE A 75 -20.25 -4.78 4.67
C PHE A 75 -19.18 -4.10 5.51
N ASN A 76 -18.09 -3.70 4.85
CA ASN A 76 -16.96 -3.05 5.47
C ASN A 76 -16.86 -1.59 5.02
N MET A 77 -16.55 -0.72 5.96
CA MET A 77 -16.36 0.71 5.71
C MET A 77 -14.96 0.95 5.17
N THR A 78 -14.87 1.29 3.88
CA THR A 78 -13.59 1.36 3.17
C THR A 78 -12.76 2.56 3.64
N GLY A 79 -11.56 2.28 4.18
CA GLY A 79 -10.62 3.32 4.65
C GLY A 79 -11.00 3.93 5.99
N PHE A 80 -11.82 3.23 6.79
CA PHE A 80 -12.30 3.66 8.11
C PHE A 80 -11.60 2.94 9.27
N GLN A 81 -10.31 2.66 9.12
CA GLN A 81 -9.46 2.22 10.25
C GLN A 81 -9.50 3.25 11.38
N THR A 82 -9.58 2.80 12.63
CA THR A 82 -9.81 3.67 13.79
C THR A 82 -9.31 3.02 15.09
N LYS A 83 -8.98 3.85 16.08
CA LYS A 83 -8.68 3.52 17.48
C LYS A 83 -9.72 4.10 18.45
N LEU A 84 -10.79 4.71 17.96
CA LEU A 84 -11.91 5.19 18.79
C LEU A 84 -12.45 4.06 19.68
N LYS A 85 -12.90 4.40 20.90
CA LYS A 85 -13.58 3.43 21.76
C LYS A 85 -14.84 2.89 21.06
N TYR A 86 -15.21 1.66 21.37
CA TYR A 86 -16.31 0.97 20.68
C TYR A 86 -17.66 1.69 20.77
N GLY A 87 -17.97 2.32 21.91
CA GLY A 87 -19.17 3.15 22.06
C GLY A 87 -19.18 4.34 21.11
N GLU A 88 -18.04 5.05 21.01
CA GLU A 88 -17.85 6.20 20.12
C GLU A 88 -18.00 5.80 18.65
N GLN A 89 -17.39 4.68 18.25
CA GLN A 89 -17.50 4.18 16.88
C GLN A 89 -18.96 4.00 16.45
N ALA A 90 -19.75 3.27 17.26
CA ALA A 90 -21.14 3.00 16.93
C ALA A 90 -21.98 4.28 16.88
N ALA A 91 -21.78 5.21 17.83
CA ALA A 91 -22.50 6.48 17.86
C ALA A 91 -22.17 7.37 16.65
N ILE A 92 -20.88 7.50 16.33
CA ILE A 92 -20.40 8.40 15.27
C ILE A 92 -20.71 7.85 13.88
N PHE A 93 -20.56 6.54 13.67
CA PHE A 93 -20.84 5.94 12.36
C PHE A 93 -22.33 5.97 12.01
N ARG A 94 -23.23 5.95 13.01
CA ARG A 94 -24.67 6.17 12.80
C ARG A 94 -25.04 7.60 12.40
N MET A 95 -24.10 8.56 12.48
CA MET A 95 -24.32 9.90 11.90
C MET A 95 -24.17 9.92 10.37
N ILE A 96 -23.68 8.85 9.75
CA ILE A 96 -23.50 8.77 8.30
C ILE A 96 -24.86 8.46 7.66
N PRO A 97 -25.29 9.22 6.64
CA PRO A 97 -26.55 8.96 5.95
C PRO A 97 -26.62 7.53 5.40
N GLY A 98 -27.71 6.82 5.73
CA GLY A 98 -27.91 5.41 5.39
C GLY A 98 -27.37 4.40 6.41
N LEU A 99 -26.66 4.87 7.45
CA LEU A 99 -26.15 4.03 8.55
C LEU A 99 -26.81 4.33 9.89
N GLU A 100 -27.88 5.11 9.93
CA GLU A 100 -28.54 5.59 11.16
C GLU A 100 -28.95 4.43 12.09
N ASN A 101 -29.42 3.34 11.49
CA ASN A 101 -29.83 2.11 12.18
C ASN A 101 -28.85 0.95 11.97
N ALA A 102 -27.60 1.23 11.59
CA ALA A 102 -26.62 0.18 11.32
C ALA A 102 -26.33 -0.67 12.56
N GLU A 103 -26.23 -1.98 12.34
CA GLU A 103 -25.73 -2.95 13.31
C GLU A 103 -24.27 -3.29 12.98
N PHE A 104 -23.39 -3.12 13.95
CA PHE A 104 -21.95 -3.34 13.77
C PHE A 104 -21.57 -4.74 14.23
N ALA A 105 -21.45 -5.68 13.28
CA ALA A 105 -21.01 -7.04 13.56
C ALA A 105 -19.57 -7.11 14.11
N ARG A 106 -18.72 -6.15 13.70
CA ARG A 106 -17.35 -5.99 14.19
C ARG A 106 -16.97 -4.51 14.17
N LEU A 107 -16.41 -4.03 15.27
CA LEU A 107 -15.89 -2.68 15.38
C LEU A 107 -14.42 -2.60 14.98
N GLY A 108 -14.01 -1.44 14.52
CA GLY A 108 -12.68 -1.15 14.00
C GLY A 108 -11.61 -1.21 15.08
N GLY A 109 -10.37 -1.45 14.63
CA GLY A 109 -9.19 -1.42 15.46
C GLY A 109 -7.94 -1.26 14.62
N ILE A 110 -6.84 -0.92 15.28
CA ILE A 110 -5.51 -0.85 14.67
C ILE A 110 -4.59 -1.76 15.46
N HIS A 111 -3.78 -2.53 14.74
CA HIS A 111 -2.83 -3.46 15.31
C HIS A 111 -1.40 -3.00 15.06
N ARG A 112 -0.53 -3.30 16.02
CA ARG A 112 0.91 -3.13 15.88
C ARG A 112 1.47 -4.27 15.03
N ASN A 113 2.28 -3.93 14.04
CA ASN A 113 3.03 -4.90 13.25
C ASN A 113 4.53 -4.80 13.58
N THR A 114 5.20 -5.96 13.60
CA THR A 114 6.66 -6.04 13.71
C THR A 114 7.25 -6.36 12.34
N TYR A 115 8.34 -5.69 11.98
CA TYR A 115 9.07 -5.91 10.75
C TYR A 115 10.58 -5.77 11.00
N LEU A 116 11.38 -6.39 10.13
CA LEU A 116 12.83 -6.31 10.17
C LEU A 116 13.31 -4.96 9.64
N ASN A 117 14.46 -4.48 10.13
CA ASN A 117 15.24 -3.51 9.36
C ASN A 117 15.90 -4.24 8.17
N SER A 118 15.08 -4.65 7.22
CA SER A 118 15.46 -5.58 6.14
C SER A 118 16.62 -5.10 5.29
N PRO A 119 16.76 -3.81 4.93
CA PRO A 119 17.92 -3.40 4.14
C PRO A 119 19.26 -3.63 4.83
N GLU A 120 19.29 -3.48 6.16
CA GLU A 120 20.47 -3.76 6.98
C GLU A 120 20.67 -5.27 7.16
N LEU A 121 19.59 -6.02 7.36
CA LEU A 121 19.65 -7.41 7.81
C LEU A 121 19.59 -8.45 6.68
N LEU A 122 18.97 -8.13 5.54
CA LEU A 122 18.71 -9.05 4.44
C LEU A 122 19.62 -8.75 3.24
N ASP A 123 20.12 -9.80 2.60
CA ASP A 123 20.77 -9.70 1.30
C ASP A 123 19.73 -9.63 0.15
N PRO A 124 20.14 -9.33 -1.10
CA PRO A 124 19.23 -9.30 -2.24
C PRO A 124 18.51 -10.64 -2.54
N GLN A 125 18.97 -11.74 -1.94
CA GLN A 125 18.37 -13.07 -2.04
C GLN A 125 17.34 -13.33 -0.92
N LEU A 126 17.00 -12.29 -0.16
CA LEU A 126 16.08 -12.30 0.98
C LEU A 126 16.55 -13.18 2.14
N ARG A 127 17.86 -13.46 2.21
CA ARG A 127 18.50 -14.22 3.28
C ARG A 127 18.96 -13.28 4.39
N LEU A 128 18.93 -13.76 5.63
CA LEU A 128 19.57 -13.06 6.73
C LEU A 128 21.09 -13.05 6.53
N LYS A 129 21.71 -11.87 6.47
CA LYS A 129 23.16 -11.74 6.25
C LYS A 129 23.98 -12.49 7.31
N ALA A 130 23.49 -12.52 8.55
CA ALA A 130 24.14 -13.19 9.68
C ALA A 130 23.94 -14.73 9.72
N ASP A 131 22.88 -15.26 9.10
CA ASP A 131 22.65 -16.70 8.94
C ASP A 131 21.98 -16.97 7.59
N PRO A 132 22.77 -17.14 6.51
CA PRO A 132 22.23 -17.28 5.15
C PRO A 132 21.33 -18.50 4.92
N ARG A 133 21.23 -19.43 5.88
CA ARG A 133 20.26 -20.53 5.82
C ARG A 133 18.82 -20.04 6.00
N LEU A 134 18.63 -18.88 6.64
CA LEU A 134 17.32 -18.29 6.92
C LEU A 134 16.93 -17.29 5.83
N ARG A 135 15.69 -17.40 5.33
CA ARG A 135 15.06 -16.40 4.45
C ARG A 135 13.78 -15.86 5.07
N PHE A 136 13.48 -14.61 4.75
CA PHE A 136 12.28 -13.93 5.23
C PHE A 136 11.37 -13.53 4.06
N ALA A 137 10.06 -13.62 4.28
CA ALA A 137 9.07 -13.31 3.27
C ALA A 137 7.80 -12.69 3.88
N GLY A 138 7.06 -11.94 3.07
CA GLY A 138 5.82 -11.30 3.49
C GLY A 138 6.05 -10.05 4.35
N GLN A 139 5.02 -9.65 5.10
CA GLN A 139 5.02 -8.39 5.84
C GLN A 139 6.23 -8.18 6.78
N ILE A 140 6.80 -9.27 7.31
CA ILE A 140 7.98 -9.20 8.20
C ILE A 140 9.21 -8.57 7.51
N THR A 141 9.27 -8.58 6.18
CA THR A 141 10.36 -7.95 5.41
C THR A 141 10.17 -6.44 5.24
N GLY A 142 9.06 -5.86 5.70
CA GLY A 142 8.73 -4.45 5.46
C GLY A 142 8.09 -4.21 4.07
N CYS A 143 7.66 -5.24 3.36
CA CYS A 143 6.65 -5.04 2.32
C CYS A 143 5.26 -4.93 2.97
N GLU A 144 4.33 -4.21 2.35
CA GLU A 144 2.98 -4.04 2.88
C GLU A 144 1.94 -4.27 1.78
N GLY A 145 0.87 -4.98 2.14
CA GLY A 145 -0.20 -5.38 1.22
C GLY A 145 -0.16 -6.87 0.90
N TYR A 146 -1.33 -7.41 0.59
CA TYR A 146 -1.49 -8.84 0.29
C TYR A 146 -0.74 -9.25 -0.98
N VAL A 147 -0.79 -8.40 -2.00
CA VAL A 147 -0.13 -8.66 -3.30
C VAL A 147 1.38 -8.63 -3.13
N GLU A 148 1.91 -7.63 -2.42
CA GLU A 148 3.32 -7.47 -2.11
C GLU A 148 3.83 -8.63 -1.26
N SER A 149 3.08 -9.03 -0.23
CA SER A 149 3.44 -10.15 0.63
C SER A 149 3.47 -11.47 -0.15
N ALA A 150 2.49 -11.70 -1.02
CA ALA A 150 2.46 -12.87 -1.90
C ALA A 150 3.60 -12.85 -2.93
N ALA A 151 3.92 -11.68 -3.49
CA ALA A 151 4.98 -11.51 -4.48
C ALA A 151 6.37 -11.79 -3.87
N ILE A 152 6.65 -11.26 -2.68
CA ILE A 152 7.87 -11.56 -1.93
C ILE A 152 7.92 -13.03 -1.50
N GLY A 153 6.80 -13.60 -1.04
CA GLY A 153 6.69 -15.03 -0.73
C GLY A 153 7.03 -15.93 -1.91
N LEU A 154 6.44 -15.66 -3.07
CA LEU A 154 6.71 -16.37 -4.31
C LEU A 154 8.19 -16.29 -4.69
N LEU A 155 8.77 -15.08 -4.69
CA LEU A 155 10.18 -14.91 -5.05
C LEU A 155 11.09 -15.65 -4.06
N THR A 156 10.86 -15.49 -2.74
CA THR A 156 11.65 -16.15 -1.70
C THR A 156 11.65 -17.67 -1.87
N GLY A 157 10.49 -18.27 -2.12
CA GLY A 157 10.37 -19.71 -2.36
C GLY A 157 11.14 -20.15 -3.62
N ARG A 158 11.06 -19.37 -4.71
CA ARG A 158 11.82 -19.65 -5.93
C ARG A 158 13.33 -19.53 -5.73
N LEU A 159 13.80 -18.54 -4.97
CA LEU A 159 15.22 -18.38 -4.65
C LEU A 159 15.74 -19.53 -3.76
N ALA A 160 14.94 -19.96 -2.79
CA ALA A 160 15.27 -21.10 -1.94
C ALA A 160 15.36 -22.42 -2.74
N ALA A 161 14.39 -22.68 -3.62
CA ALA A 161 14.41 -23.87 -4.48
C ALA A 161 15.61 -23.85 -5.44
N ALA A 162 15.87 -22.72 -6.08
CA ALA A 162 17.01 -22.50 -6.97
C ALA A 162 18.37 -22.79 -6.28
N GLU A 163 18.57 -22.26 -5.08
CA GLU A 163 19.78 -22.54 -4.29
C GLU A 163 19.91 -24.03 -3.95
N ARG A 164 18.81 -24.68 -3.53
CA ARG A 164 18.82 -26.10 -3.17
C ARG A 164 19.11 -27.04 -4.33
N LEU A 165 18.75 -26.63 -5.55
CA LEU A 165 18.99 -27.36 -6.80
C LEU A 165 20.31 -27.01 -7.47
N GLY A 166 21.09 -26.05 -6.93
CA GLY A 166 22.33 -25.57 -7.56
C GLY A 166 22.10 -24.80 -8.86
N GLN A 167 20.89 -24.27 -9.08
CA GLN A 167 20.47 -23.54 -10.27
C GLN A 167 20.19 -22.08 -9.91
N PRO A 168 21.22 -21.22 -9.76
CA PRO A 168 21.05 -19.88 -9.22
C PRO A 168 20.05 -19.04 -10.05
N LEU A 169 19.11 -18.40 -9.34
CA LEU A 169 18.06 -17.62 -9.96
C LEU A 169 18.43 -16.14 -9.99
N SER A 170 18.41 -15.54 -11.18
CA SER A 170 18.56 -14.08 -11.32
C SER A 170 17.37 -13.35 -10.68
N LEU A 171 17.67 -12.23 -10.02
CA LEU A 171 16.68 -11.34 -9.43
C LEU A 171 15.87 -10.62 -10.53
N PRO A 172 14.60 -10.29 -10.26
CA PRO A 172 13.79 -9.50 -11.18
C PRO A 172 14.39 -8.09 -11.35
N PRO A 173 14.36 -7.50 -12.55
CA PRO A 173 14.91 -6.17 -12.78
C PRO A 173 14.26 -5.12 -11.88
N ALA A 174 15.03 -4.16 -11.36
CA ALA A 174 14.55 -3.10 -10.47
C ALA A 174 13.50 -2.16 -11.11
N THR A 175 13.41 -2.18 -12.44
CA THR A 175 12.39 -1.51 -13.28
C THR A 175 11.02 -2.20 -13.26
N THR A 176 10.94 -3.43 -12.73
CA THR A 176 9.69 -4.18 -12.55
C THR A 176 9.11 -3.92 -11.16
N ALA A 177 7.79 -4.12 -10.97
CA ALA A 177 7.17 -3.98 -9.65
C ALA A 177 7.81 -4.89 -8.60
N LEU A 178 8.09 -6.15 -8.96
CA LEU A 178 8.70 -7.12 -8.06
C LEU A 178 10.15 -6.74 -7.73
N GLY A 179 10.96 -6.37 -8.72
CA GLY A 179 12.35 -5.97 -8.49
C GLY A 179 12.48 -4.65 -7.75
N ALA A 180 11.60 -3.67 -8.01
CA ALA A 180 11.53 -2.42 -7.26
C ALA A 180 11.21 -2.67 -5.78
N LEU A 181 10.27 -3.58 -5.50
CA LEU A 181 9.91 -3.96 -4.14
C LEU A 181 11.07 -4.66 -3.41
N VAL A 182 11.74 -5.62 -4.07
CA VAL A 182 12.94 -6.28 -3.52
C VAL A 182 14.02 -5.25 -3.23
N ASN A 183 14.30 -4.36 -4.19
CA ASN A 183 15.29 -3.32 -4.03
C ASN A 183 14.96 -2.44 -2.81
N HIS A 184 13.72 -2.00 -2.65
CA HIS A 184 13.29 -1.22 -1.47
C HIS A 184 13.62 -1.91 -0.14
N ILE A 185 13.31 -3.21 -0.02
CA ILE A 185 13.50 -3.95 1.23
C ILE A 185 14.92 -4.50 1.44
N THR A 186 15.81 -4.49 0.44
CA THR A 186 17.19 -5.01 0.57
C THR A 186 18.31 -3.99 0.30
N GLY A 187 18.01 -2.71 0.05
CA GLY A 187 19.10 -1.71 -0.12
C GLY A 187 18.75 -0.39 -0.81
N GLY A 188 17.54 -0.24 -1.36
CA GLY A 188 17.11 0.94 -2.13
C GLY A 188 16.61 2.12 -1.27
N HIS A 189 16.62 2.00 0.05
CA HIS A 189 16.26 3.08 0.97
C HIS A 189 17.45 4.00 1.28
N ILE A 190 17.15 5.26 1.62
CA ILE A 190 18.13 6.17 2.22
C ILE A 190 18.54 5.56 3.58
N VAL A 191 19.83 5.50 3.91
CA VAL A 191 20.29 4.83 5.15
C VAL A 191 20.31 5.82 6.33
N THR A 192 20.55 7.10 6.07
CA THR A 192 20.62 8.17 7.08
C THR A 192 19.85 9.40 6.62
N ILE A 193 19.02 9.93 7.50
CA ILE A 193 18.44 11.27 7.39
C ILE A 193 19.00 12.02 8.59
N ASP A 194 19.82 13.03 8.35
CA ASP A 194 20.60 13.71 9.41
C ASP A 194 19.70 14.29 10.54
N GLU A 195 18.43 14.59 10.22
CA GLU A 195 17.40 15.00 11.19
C GLU A 195 15.98 14.47 10.80
N GLY A 196 15.76 13.15 10.83
CA GLY A 196 14.47 12.57 10.45
C GLY A 196 14.11 11.21 11.07
N PRO A 197 12.86 10.74 10.92
CA PRO A 197 12.45 9.41 11.37
C PRO A 197 13.27 8.31 10.69
N ARG A 198 13.28 7.09 11.25
CA ARG A 198 13.96 5.92 10.68
C ARG A 198 13.70 5.83 9.18
N SER A 199 14.78 5.76 8.42
CA SER A 199 14.77 5.91 6.97
C SER A 199 14.08 4.76 6.23
N PHE A 200 14.02 3.57 6.85
CA PHE A 200 13.25 2.44 6.36
C PHE A 200 11.88 2.35 7.05
N GLN A 201 10.83 2.50 6.25
CA GLN A 201 9.45 2.22 6.64
C GLN A 201 8.86 1.12 5.74
N PRO A 202 7.92 0.31 6.26
CA PRO A 202 7.18 -0.61 5.43
C PRO A 202 6.49 0.14 4.29
N MET A 203 6.38 -0.45 3.11
CA MET A 203 5.72 0.23 2.00
C MET A 203 5.09 -0.75 1.02
N ASN A 204 3.97 -0.34 0.46
CA ASN A 204 3.35 -0.96 -0.70
C ASN A 204 4.07 -0.55 -1.99
N ILE A 205 3.80 -1.26 -3.10
CA ILE A 205 4.36 -0.86 -4.38
C ILE A 205 3.75 0.47 -4.84
N ASN A 206 4.61 1.41 -5.24
CA ASN A 206 4.19 2.67 -5.82
C ASN A 206 5.19 3.13 -6.89
N PHE A 207 4.77 4.04 -7.78
CA PHE A 207 5.61 4.51 -8.88
C PHE A 207 6.88 5.24 -8.44
N GLY A 208 6.99 5.67 -7.18
CA GLY A 208 8.20 6.28 -6.62
C GLY A 208 9.33 5.28 -6.39
N LEU A 209 9.04 3.98 -6.29
CA LEU A 209 10.04 2.93 -6.16
C LEU A 209 10.72 2.55 -7.48
N PHE A 210 10.12 2.92 -8.61
CA PHE A 210 10.64 2.56 -9.92
C PHE A 210 11.77 3.50 -10.29
N PRO A 211 12.88 2.99 -10.86
CA PRO A 211 13.89 3.82 -11.50
C PRO A 211 13.23 4.80 -12.49
N PRO A 212 13.72 6.05 -12.60
CA PRO A 212 13.20 7.01 -13.55
C PRO A 212 13.14 6.45 -14.98
N ILE A 213 12.23 7.01 -15.77
CA ILE A 213 12.14 6.73 -17.21
C ILE A 213 12.38 8.01 -17.99
N GLU A 214 13.33 7.94 -18.91
CA GLU A 214 13.68 8.99 -19.86
C GLU A 214 12.87 8.83 -21.14
N GLY A 215 12.86 9.87 -21.99
CA GLY A 215 12.22 9.79 -23.32
C GLY A 215 10.69 9.62 -23.32
N VAL A 216 10.00 9.85 -22.20
CA VAL A 216 8.53 9.82 -22.16
C VAL A 216 7.96 10.86 -23.12
N ALA A 217 7.00 10.43 -23.94
CA ALA A 217 6.28 11.31 -24.86
C ALA A 217 5.85 12.60 -24.17
N THR A 218 6.32 13.73 -24.70
CA THR A 218 6.00 15.06 -24.17
C THR A 218 4.86 15.73 -24.93
N MET A 219 4.44 15.15 -26.05
CA MET A 219 3.38 15.64 -26.94
C MET A 219 2.19 14.68 -26.92
N GLY A 220 0.99 15.23 -26.95
CA GLY A 220 -0.26 14.49 -27.08
C GLY A 220 -0.61 14.19 -28.55
N PRO A 221 -1.67 13.40 -28.79
CA PRO A 221 -2.15 13.07 -30.14
C PRO A 221 -2.57 14.30 -30.97
N ASP A 222 -2.88 15.40 -30.29
CA ASP A 222 -3.24 16.70 -30.86
C ASP A 222 -2.02 17.58 -31.19
N GLY A 223 -0.80 17.05 -31.04
CA GLY A 223 0.46 17.78 -31.25
C GLY A 223 0.80 18.78 -30.13
N LYS A 224 0.00 18.87 -29.06
CA LYS A 224 0.26 19.80 -27.96
C LYS A 224 1.07 19.16 -26.85
N ARG A 225 1.84 19.97 -26.14
CA ARG A 225 2.65 19.50 -25.01
C ARG A 225 1.76 19.03 -23.85
N LEU A 226 1.98 17.80 -23.39
CA LEU A 226 1.30 17.23 -22.24
C LEU A 226 1.65 18.01 -20.97
N LYS A 227 0.63 18.37 -20.18
CA LYS A 227 0.76 19.10 -18.91
C LYS A 227 -0.04 18.43 -17.80
N GLY A 228 0.34 18.71 -16.55
CA GLY A 228 -0.41 18.31 -15.37
C GLY A 228 -0.77 16.80 -15.34
N PRO A 229 -2.04 16.44 -15.10
CA PRO A 229 -2.49 15.05 -15.01
C PRO A 229 -2.16 14.20 -16.24
N ALA A 230 -2.26 14.75 -17.44
CA ALA A 230 -2.00 14.01 -18.68
C ALA A 230 -0.52 13.60 -18.80
N LYS A 231 0.40 14.49 -18.41
CA LYS A 231 1.84 14.18 -18.35
C LYS A 231 2.14 13.12 -17.29
N SER A 232 1.50 13.20 -16.13
CA SER A 232 1.64 12.20 -15.05
C SER A 232 1.16 10.82 -15.52
N LEU A 233 0.01 10.76 -16.18
CA LEU A 233 -0.55 9.53 -16.73
C LEU A 233 0.36 8.91 -17.79
N ALA A 234 0.85 9.70 -18.75
CA ALA A 234 1.77 9.23 -19.79
C ALA A 234 3.06 8.64 -19.20
N ARG A 235 3.63 9.28 -18.16
CA ARG A 235 4.80 8.74 -17.45
C ARG A 235 4.50 7.42 -16.75
N LYS A 236 3.35 7.31 -16.06
CA LYS A 236 2.93 6.06 -15.40
C LYS A 236 2.74 4.94 -16.42
N GLN A 237 2.11 5.22 -17.56
CA GLN A 237 1.95 4.26 -18.65
C GLN A 237 3.29 3.79 -19.22
N ALA A 238 4.24 4.71 -19.44
CA ALA A 238 5.57 4.37 -19.93
C ALA A 238 6.35 3.48 -18.92
N LEU A 239 6.29 3.81 -17.62
CA LEU A 239 6.88 2.99 -16.56
C LEU A 239 6.28 1.59 -16.54
N THR A 240 4.95 1.47 -16.60
CA THR A 240 4.25 0.18 -16.64
C THR A 240 4.60 -0.63 -17.89
N ALA A 241 4.70 0.01 -19.06
CA ALA A 241 5.06 -0.65 -20.31
C ALA A 241 6.47 -1.24 -20.25
N ARG A 242 7.46 -0.46 -19.78
CA ARG A 242 8.83 -0.94 -19.54
C ARG A 242 8.84 -2.10 -18.55
N ALA A 243 8.17 -1.93 -17.40
CA ALA A 243 8.09 -2.95 -16.36
C ALA A 243 7.52 -4.27 -16.89
N LYS A 244 6.49 -4.22 -17.73
CA LYS A 244 5.89 -5.42 -18.33
C LYS A 244 6.86 -6.13 -19.28
N ILE A 245 7.49 -5.39 -20.19
CA ILE A 245 8.46 -5.95 -21.15
C ILE A 245 9.62 -6.63 -20.42
N GLU A 246 10.18 -5.96 -19.41
CA GLU A 246 11.33 -6.49 -18.66
C GLU A 246 10.94 -7.67 -17.75
N MET A 247 9.74 -7.65 -17.19
CA MET A 247 9.21 -8.80 -16.44
C MET A 247 9.00 -10.01 -17.35
N ASP A 248 8.41 -9.80 -18.53
CA ASP A 248 8.21 -10.88 -19.52
C ASP A 248 9.57 -11.46 -19.97
N GLY A 249 10.56 -10.60 -20.22
CA GLY A 249 11.92 -11.02 -20.53
C GLY A 249 12.55 -11.87 -19.41
N TRP A 250 12.43 -11.41 -18.16
CA TRP A 250 12.94 -12.13 -16.99
C TRP A 250 12.24 -13.48 -16.76
N VAL A 251 10.93 -13.57 -17.02
CA VAL A 251 10.20 -14.85 -16.95
C VAL A 251 10.63 -15.79 -18.07
N ARG A 252 10.75 -15.29 -19.31
CA ARG A 252 11.10 -16.10 -20.48
C ARG A 252 12.52 -16.66 -20.45
N ALA A 253 13.48 -15.87 -19.98
CA ALA A 253 14.86 -16.33 -19.78
C ALA A 253 14.91 -17.59 -18.89
N LYS A 254 13.89 -17.82 -18.05
CA LYS A 254 13.80 -18.94 -17.12
C LYS A 254 13.07 -20.15 -17.67
N SER A 255 12.08 -19.95 -18.54
CA SER A 255 11.40 -21.08 -19.20
C SER A 255 12.33 -21.86 -20.13
N VAL A 256 13.37 -21.22 -20.67
CA VAL A 256 14.40 -21.89 -21.47
C VAL A 256 15.32 -22.73 -20.59
N GLN A 257 15.61 -22.29 -19.36
CA GLN A 257 16.53 -22.95 -18.42
C GLN A 257 15.93 -24.14 -17.67
N ALA A 258 14.61 -24.33 -17.69
CA ALA A 258 13.92 -25.47 -17.08
C ALA A 258 13.57 -26.57 -18.11
N ALA A 259 13.90 -26.37 -19.39
CA ALA A 259 13.60 -27.26 -20.50
C ALA A 259 14.83 -28.02 -21.04
N GLU A 260 15.99 -27.86 -20.40
CA GLU A 260 17.23 -28.63 -20.60
C GLU A 260 17.56 -29.41 -19.33
#